data_AF-A0A9E8SM59-F1
#
_entry.id   AF-A0A9E8SM59-F1
#
_cell.length_a   1.000
_cell.length_b   1.000
_cell.length_c   1.000
_cell.angle_alpha   90.00
_cell.angle_beta   90.00
_cell.angle_gamma   90.00
#
_symmetry.space_group_name_H-M   'P 1'
#
loop_
_entity.id
_entity.type
_entity.pdbx_description
1 polymer ?
#
loop_
_entity_poly.entity_id
_entity_poly.type
_entity_poly.pdbx_seq_one_letter_code
_entity_poly.pdbx_strand_id
1 'polypeptide(L)'
;MHSAGPARLTQTKGKYEMKYGQQIDDWSALFLSETDEHFQNLETRVQQSIMAIEGAVSGLKNLKHPLQFQDRIQALFYGLGVSLPYSITGIVLLVLYFVLIRDGQLYRERQKILDQYQNAPAYRQIMEQGRIIEDRGVLYLQLEPLPKKGEVQIGKHYIYNSQGRHVLVPLGSQ
;
A
#
# COMPACT_ATOMS: atom_id res chain seq x y z
N MET A 1 2.34 43.57 -37.38
CA MET A 1 3.22 44.72 -37.09
C MET A 1 2.33 45.85 -36.58
N HIS A 2 2.26 46.05 -35.26
CA HIS A 2 1.63 47.24 -34.70
C HIS A 2 2.68 48.36 -34.73
N SER A 3 2.63 49.21 -35.75
CA SER A 3 3.47 50.41 -35.77
C SER A 3 3.01 51.32 -34.62
N ALA A 4 3.92 51.65 -33.69
CA ALA A 4 3.68 52.69 -32.71
C ALA A 4 3.22 53.96 -33.45
N GLY A 5 2.06 54.51 -33.08
CA GLY A 5 1.48 55.66 -33.76
C GLY A 5 2.45 56.86 -33.75
N PRO A 6 2.39 57.75 -34.76
CA PRO A 6 3.36 58.84 -34.93
C PRO A 6 3.47 59.75 -33.70
N ALA A 7 2.40 59.91 -32.93
CA ALA A 7 2.39 60.68 -31.70
C ALA A 7 3.26 60.09 -30.58
N ARG A 8 3.35 58.76 -30.46
CA ARG A 8 4.16 58.08 -29.44
C ARG A 8 5.64 58.21 -29.71
N LEU A 9 6.05 58.09 -30.99
CA LEU A 9 7.45 58.25 -31.39
C LEU A 9 7.94 59.67 -31.12
N THR A 10 7.15 60.69 -31.46
CA THR A 10 7.47 62.09 -31.15
C THR A 10 7.58 62.33 -29.64
N GLN A 11 6.72 61.69 -28.84
CA GLN A 11 6.78 61.78 -27.38
C GLN A 11 8.06 61.12 -26.83
N THR A 12 8.43 59.93 -27.29
CA THR A 12 9.65 59.23 -26.85
C THR A 12 10.90 60.00 -27.23
N LYS A 13 10.93 60.53 -28.47
CA LYS A 13 12.01 61.42 -28.94
C LYS A 13 12.14 62.66 -28.07
N GLY A 14 11.04 63.37 -27.82
CA GLY A 14 11.04 64.57 -26.97
C GLY A 14 11.47 64.28 -25.53
N LYS A 15 11.03 63.17 -24.93
CA LYS A 15 11.48 62.74 -23.59
C LYS A 15 12.99 62.44 -23.56
N TYR A 16 13.51 61.79 -24.61
CA TYR A 16 14.93 61.47 -24.72
C TYR A 16 15.78 62.72 -24.89
N GLU A 17 15.37 63.63 -25.79
CA GLU A 17 16.04 64.91 -26.03
C GLU A 17 16.04 65.79 -24.77
N MET A 18 14.94 65.84 -24.01
CA MET A 18 14.91 66.51 -22.71
C MET A 18 15.86 65.90 -21.67
N LYS A 19 16.01 64.57 -21.67
CA LYS A 19 16.79 63.86 -20.64
C LYS A 19 18.30 63.84 -20.94
N TYR A 20 18.67 63.76 -22.21
CA TYR A 20 20.06 63.55 -22.64
C TYR A 20 20.60 64.67 -23.54
N GLY A 21 19.76 65.64 -23.93
CA GLY A 21 20.16 66.78 -24.76
C GLY A 21 20.52 66.42 -26.20
N GLN A 22 20.18 65.21 -26.65
CA GLN A 22 20.51 64.68 -27.97
C GLN A 22 19.26 64.16 -28.68
N GLN A 23 19.20 64.39 -29.98
CA GLN A 23 18.15 63.84 -30.82
C GLN A 23 18.43 62.37 -31.15
N ILE A 24 17.40 61.56 -31.07
CA ILE A 24 17.45 60.12 -31.29
C ILE A 24 16.76 59.76 -32.61
N ASP A 25 17.32 58.78 -33.31
CA ASP A 25 16.74 58.29 -34.56
C ASP A 25 15.42 57.53 -34.34
N ASP A 26 14.63 57.42 -35.40
CA ASP A 26 13.29 56.83 -35.39
C ASP A 26 13.28 55.36 -34.95
N TRP A 27 14.32 54.59 -35.28
CA TRP A 27 14.41 53.17 -34.93
C TRP A 27 14.72 52.99 -33.45
N SER A 28 15.68 53.77 -32.93
CA SER A 28 16.00 53.75 -31.51
C SER A 28 14.84 54.28 -30.65
N ALA A 29 14.11 55.29 -31.13
CA ALA A 29 12.89 55.77 -30.47
C ALA A 29 11.79 54.71 -30.46
N LEU A 30 11.61 53.97 -31.56
CA LEU A 30 10.66 52.87 -31.65
C LEU A 30 11.02 51.74 -30.70
N PHE A 31 12.29 51.33 -30.68
CA PHE A 31 12.79 50.28 -29.80
C PHE A 31 12.62 50.64 -28.31
N LEU A 32 12.93 51.88 -27.93
CA LEU A 32 12.71 52.35 -26.56
C LEU A 32 11.23 52.34 -26.19
N SER A 33 10.35 52.72 -27.11
CA SER A 33 8.90 52.70 -26.86
C SER A 33 8.34 51.29 -26.70
N GLU A 34 8.81 50.34 -27.51
CA GLU A 34 8.43 48.93 -27.43
C GLU A 34 8.97 48.29 -26.15
N THR A 35 10.21 48.62 -25.78
CA THR A 35 10.83 48.15 -24.54
C THR A 35 10.08 48.66 -23.31
N ASP A 36 9.73 49.95 -23.27
CA ASP A 36 8.94 50.55 -22.19
C ASP A 36 7.55 49.88 -22.07
N GLU A 37 6.88 49.63 -23.19
CA GLU A 37 5.61 48.92 -23.23
C GLU A 37 5.73 47.47 -22.73
N HIS A 38 6.80 46.76 -23.10
CA HIS A 38 7.08 45.42 -22.60
C HIS A 38 7.35 45.40 -21.09
N PHE A 39 8.09 46.36 -20.56
CA PHE A 39 8.34 46.46 -19.11
C PHE A 39 7.07 46.78 -18.33
N GLN A 40 6.24 47.71 -18.80
CA GLN A 40 4.95 48.03 -18.16
C GLN A 40 4.00 46.83 -18.17
N ASN A 41 3.95 46.09 -19.28
CA ASN A 41 3.17 44.86 -19.38
C ASN A 41 3.71 43.76 -18.44
N LEU A 42 5.03 43.65 -18.28
CA LEU A 42 5.66 42.70 -17.38
C LEU A 42 5.38 43.06 -15.91
N GLU A 43 5.54 44.33 -15.53
CA GLU A 43 5.24 44.84 -14.19
C GLU A 43 3.79 44.56 -13.82
N THR A 44 2.86 44.82 -14.73
CA THR A 44 1.42 44.52 -14.54
C THR A 44 1.18 43.02 -14.30
N ARG A 45 1.82 42.14 -15.07
CA ARG A 45 1.69 40.68 -14.89
C ARG A 45 2.30 40.19 -13.58
N VAL A 46 3.41 40.79 -13.15
CA VAL A 46 4.06 40.47 -11.86
C VAL A 46 3.16 40.92 -10.72
N GLN A 47 2.63 42.13 -10.77
CA GLN A 47 1.70 42.65 -9.77
C GLN A 47 0.46 41.77 -9.62
N GLN A 48 -0.14 41.35 -10.74
CA GLN A 48 -1.28 40.42 -10.74
C GLN A 48 -0.93 39.06 -10.13
N SER A 49 0.27 38.55 -10.42
CA SER A 49 0.75 37.27 -9.87
C SER A 49 0.97 37.37 -8.36
N ILE A 50 1.54 38.48 -7.87
CA ILE A 50 1.70 38.75 -6.44
C ILE A 50 0.34 38.81 -5.75
N MET A 51 -0.63 39.55 -6.31
CA MET A 51 -1.99 39.61 -5.76
C MET A 51 -2.68 38.23 -5.74
N ALA A 52 -2.48 37.42 -6.78
CA ALA A 52 -3.02 36.06 -6.82
C ALA A 52 -2.39 35.15 -5.76
N ILE A 53 -1.07 35.27 -5.53
CA ILE A 53 -0.36 34.56 -4.48
C ILE A 53 -0.85 35.02 -3.10
N GLU A 54 -0.97 36.33 -2.85
CA GLU A 54 -1.50 36.87 -1.60
C GLU A 54 -2.96 36.45 -1.35
N GLY A 55 -3.78 36.40 -2.41
CA GLY A 55 -5.14 35.85 -2.37
C GLY A 55 -5.16 34.36 -1.99
N ALA A 56 -4.28 33.56 -2.59
CA ALA A 56 -4.15 32.15 -2.25
C ALA A 56 -3.63 31.93 -0.82
N VAL A 57 -2.66 32.73 -0.37
CA VAL A 57 -2.09 32.68 0.99
C VAL A 57 -3.13 33.11 2.03
N SER A 58 -3.91 34.15 1.77
CA SER A 58 -4.99 34.58 2.67
C SER A 58 -6.13 33.56 2.73
N GLY A 59 -6.48 32.93 1.60
CA GLY A 59 -7.38 31.79 1.57
C GLY A 59 -6.86 30.62 2.42
N LEU A 60 -5.60 30.22 2.24
CA LEU A 60 -4.96 29.16 3.03
C LEU A 60 -4.89 29.48 4.53
N LYS A 61 -4.66 30.75 4.89
CA LYS A 61 -4.66 31.22 6.28
C LYS A 61 -6.04 31.10 6.92
N ASN A 62 -7.12 31.34 6.17
CA ASN A 62 -8.49 31.17 6.66
C ASN A 62 -8.91 29.70 6.76
N LEU A 63 -8.38 28.82 5.90
CA LEU A 63 -8.61 27.37 6.00
C LEU A 63 -7.86 26.73 7.19
N LYS A 64 -6.67 27.25 7.55
CA LYS A 64 -5.94 26.81 8.74
C LYS A 64 -6.37 27.64 9.93
N HIS A 65 -7.50 27.31 10.56
CA HIS A 65 -7.73 27.77 11.93
C HIS A 65 -6.61 27.18 12.81
N PRO A 66 -5.69 28.00 13.36
CA PRO A 66 -4.77 27.47 14.33
C PRO A 66 -5.60 27.06 15.54
N LEU A 67 -5.69 25.76 15.80
CA LEU A 67 -6.24 25.24 17.05
C LEU A 67 -5.33 25.74 18.18
N GLN A 68 -5.64 26.91 18.74
CA GLN A 68 -5.01 27.40 19.95
C GLN A 68 -5.62 26.63 21.11
N PHE A 69 -4.89 25.62 21.59
CA PHE A 69 -5.24 24.92 22.81
C PHE A 69 -4.75 25.76 24.00
N GLN A 70 -5.67 26.14 24.87
CA GLN A 70 -5.36 26.91 26.08
C GLN A 70 -4.59 26.07 27.12
N ASP A 71 -4.71 24.75 27.04
CA ASP A 71 -4.09 23.79 27.95
C ASP A 71 -3.40 22.64 27.18
N ARG A 72 -2.20 22.24 27.64
CA ARG A 72 -1.44 21.11 27.07
C ARG A 72 -2.21 19.79 27.16
N ILE A 73 -3.00 19.61 28.20
CA ILE A 73 -3.82 18.41 28.40
C ILE A 73 -4.91 18.34 27.33
N GLN A 74 -5.53 19.47 27.01
CA GLN A 74 -6.58 19.55 26.00
C GLN A 74 -6.05 19.27 24.58
N ALA A 75 -4.82 19.73 24.28
CA ALA A 75 -4.13 19.40 23.03
C ALA A 75 -3.84 17.89 22.91
N LEU A 76 -3.44 17.26 24.02
CA LEU A 76 -3.13 15.83 24.07
C LEU A 76 -4.38 14.97 23.89
N PHE A 77 -5.48 15.28 24.59
CA PHE A 77 -6.76 14.59 24.40
C PHE A 77 -7.36 14.81 23.02
N TYR A 78 -7.19 16.00 22.43
CA TYR A 78 -7.63 16.25 21.07
C TYR A 78 -6.82 15.41 20.06
N GLY A 79 -5.49 15.38 20.19
CA GLY A 79 -4.63 14.53 19.36
C GLY A 79 -4.93 13.04 19.52
N LEU A 80 -5.14 12.58 20.75
CA LEU A 80 -5.54 11.20 21.04
C LEU A 80 -6.93 10.89 20.50
N GLY A 81 -7.91 11.78 20.66
CA GLY A 81 -9.27 11.59 20.18
C GLY A 81 -9.37 11.52 18.65
N VAL A 82 -8.57 12.32 17.94
CA VAL A 82 -8.49 12.29 16.47
C VAL A 82 -7.73 11.05 15.99
N SER A 83 -6.68 10.62 16.67
CA SER A 83 -5.83 9.49 16.24
C SER A 83 -6.33 8.10 16.68
N LEU A 84 -7.18 8.04 17.72
CA LEU A 84 -7.77 6.79 18.22
C LEU A 84 -8.51 5.98 17.15
N PRO A 85 -9.46 6.56 16.37
CA PRO A 85 -10.22 5.78 15.40
C PRO A 85 -9.31 5.20 14.32
N TYR A 86 -8.34 5.96 13.82
CA TYR A 86 -7.37 5.47 12.83
C TYR A 86 -6.48 4.35 13.38
N SER A 87 -6.08 4.46 14.64
CA SER A 87 -5.27 3.43 15.31
C SER A 87 -6.04 2.11 15.44
N ILE A 88 -7.33 2.19 15.81
CA ILE A 88 -8.21 1.02 15.91
C ILE A 88 -8.40 0.38 14.53
N THR A 89 -8.65 1.17 13.49
CA THR A 89 -8.78 0.66 12.11
C THR A 89 -7.52 -0.06 11.66
N GLY A 90 -6.33 0.50 11.97
CA GLY A 90 -5.05 -0.14 11.68
C GLY A 90 -4.91 -1.50 12.35
N ILE A 91 -5.25 -1.61 13.64
CA ILE A 91 -5.20 -2.86 14.39
C ILE A 91 -6.17 -3.89 13.79
N VAL A 92 -7.40 -3.49 13.48
CA VAL A 92 -8.40 -4.39 12.88
C VAL A 92 -7.93 -4.94 11.53
N LEU A 93 -7.37 -4.08 10.67
CA LEU A 93 -6.82 -4.51 9.39
C LEU A 93 -5.63 -5.48 9.56
N LEU A 94 -4.77 -5.23 10.54
CA LEU A 94 -3.61 -6.07 10.82
C LEU A 94 -4.05 -7.46 11.33
N VAL A 95 -5.04 -7.51 12.22
CA VAL A 95 -5.64 -8.77 12.69
C VAL A 95 -6.28 -9.53 11.54
N LEU A 96 -7.04 -8.85 10.68
CA LEU A 96 -7.68 -9.46 9.52
C LEU A 96 -6.64 -10.06 8.57
N TYR A 97 -5.58 -9.31 8.27
CA TYR A 97 -4.47 -9.76 7.43
C TYR A 97 -3.76 -10.99 8.01
N PHE A 98 -3.51 -10.99 9.32
CA PHE A 98 -2.88 -12.11 10.00
C PHE A 98 -3.71 -13.39 9.92
N VAL A 99 -5.03 -13.29 10.15
CA VAL A 99 -5.94 -14.45 10.05
C VAL A 99 -5.97 -15.00 8.62
N LEU A 100 -6.06 -14.12 7.62
CA LEU A 100 -6.16 -14.52 6.21
C LEU A 100 -4.91 -15.26 5.72
N ILE A 101 -3.72 -14.82 6.15
CA ILE A 101 -2.46 -15.52 5.85
C ILE A 101 -2.37 -16.84 6.59
N ARG A 102 -2.71 -16.85 7.88
CA ARG A 102 -2.62 -18.05 8.72
C ARG A 102 -3.48 -19.18 8.15
N ASP A 103 -4.72 -18.88 7.80
CA ASP A 103 -5.63 -19.86 7.21
C ASP A 103 -5.10 -20.30 5.84
N GLY A 104 -4.68 -19.37 4.98
CA GLY A 104 -4.12 -19.68 3.66
C GLY A 104 -2.83 -20.52 3.68
N GLN A 105 -2.02 -20.42 4.74
CA GLN A 105 -0.83 -21.27 4.92
C GLN A 105 -1.22 -22.67 5.40
N LEU A 106 -2.12 -22.78 6.37
CA LEU A 106 -2.62 -24.07 6.87
C LEU A 106 -3.30 -24.89 5.77
N TYR A 107 -4.09 -24.23 4.90
CA TYR A 107 -4.71 -24.90 3.75
C TYR A 107 -3.67 -25.38 2.74
N ARG A 108 -2.66 -24.55 2.42
CA ARG A 108 -1.60 -24.94 1.47
C ARG A 108 -0.74 -26.08 2.00
N GLU A 109 -0.44 -26.11 3.29
CA GLU A 109 0.31 -27.23 3.88
C GLU A 109 -0.48 -28.53 3.85
N ARG A 110 -1.77 -28.50 4.22
CA ARG A 110 -2.63 -29.69 4.14
C ARG A 110 -2.80 -30.20 2.71
N GLN A 111 -2.96 -29.30 1.76
CA GLN A 111 -3.11 -29.66 0.36
C GLN A 111 -1.82 -30.24 -0.22
N LYS A 112 -0.66 -29.69 0.15
CA LYS A 112 0.65 -30.25 -0.24
C LYS A 112 0.86 -31.67 0.29
N ILE A 113 0.40 -31.97 1.52
CA ILE A 113 0.48 -33.34 2.08
C ILE A 113 -0.42 -34.31 1.31
N LEU A 114 -1.61 -33.87 0.90
CA LEU A 114 -2.54 -34.69 0.11
C LEU A 114 -2.04 -34.92 -1.32
N ASP A 115 -1.46 -33.90 -1.95
CA ASP A 115 -0.91 -34.00 -3.31
C ASP A 115 0.39 -34.82 -3.36
N GLN A 116 1.23 -34.72 -2.33
CA GLN A 116 2.51 -35.44 -2.27
C GLN A 116 2.35 -36.92 -1.92
N TYR A 117 1.26 -37.28 -1.22
CA TYR A 117 0.99 -38.64 -0.78
C TYR A 117 -0.43 -39.06 -1.17
N GLN A 118 -0.58 -39.65 -2.35
CA GLN A 118 -1.87 -40.14 -2.86
C GLN A 118 -2.58 -41.13 -1.90
N ASN A 119 -1.80 -41.81 -1.05
CA ASN A 119 -2.30 -42.75 -0.03
C ASN A 119 -2.64 -42.09 1.32
N ALA A 120 -2.33 -40.80 1.52
CA ALA A 120 -2.61 -40.06 2.76
C ALA A 120 -4.06 -40.21 3.28
N PRO A 121 -5.12 -40.13 2.45
CA PRO A 121 -6.49 -40.32 2.95
C PRO A 121 -6.72 -41.73 3.51
N ALA A 122 -6.07 -42.75 2.96
CA ALA A 122 -6.18 -44.13 3.42
C ALA A 122 -5.45 -44.36 4.76
N TYR A 123 -4.35 -43.63 5.02
CA TYR A 123 -3.63 -43.67 6.29
C TYR A 123 -4.37 -42.97 7.45
N ARG A 124 -5.32 -42.09 7.16
CA ARG A 124 -6.11 -41.39 8.19
C ARG A 124 -6.84 -42.36 9.12
N GLN A 125 -7.41 -43.44 8.57
CA GLN A 125 -8.11 -44.45 9.37
C GLN A 125 -7.16 -45.24 10.28
N ILE A 126 -5.90 -45.47 9.85
CA ILE A 126 -4.87 -46.05 10.72
C ILE A 126 -4.49 -45.08 11.83
N MET A 127 -4.34 -43.78 11.52
CA MET A 127 -3.99 -42.78 12.53
C MET A 127 -5.06 -42.61 13.61
N GLU A 128 -6.33 -42.77 13.28
CA GLU A 128 -7.45 -42.64 14.23
C GLU A 128 -7.61 -43.87 15.16
N GLN A 129 -7.29 -45.07 14.67
CA GLN A 129 -7.58 -46.34 15.38
C GLN A 129 -6.34 -47.12 15.82
N GLY A 130 -5.17 -46.72 15.33
CA GLY A 130 -3.89 -47.38 15.57
C GLY A 130 -3.38 -47.14 16.98
N ARG A 131 -2.94 -48.22 17.63
CA ARG A 131 -2.29 -48.14 18.93
C ARG A 131 -0.80 -47.93 18.75
N ILE A 132 -0.28 -46.82 19.25
CA ILE A 132 1.15 -46.52 19.22
C ILE A 132 1.77 -46.97 20.54
N ILE A 133 2.88 -47.69 20.45
CA ILE A 133 3.71 -48.07 21.60
C ILE A 133 5.10 -47.48 21.39
N GLU A 134 5.64 -46.90 22.45
CA GLU A 134 7.03 -46.49 22.50
C GLU A 134 7.86 -47.62 23.11
N ASP A 135 8.87 -48.10 22.37
CA ASP A 135 9.88 -49.02 22.89
C ASP A 135 11.27 -48.46 22.56
N ARG A 136 12.12 -48.36 23.59
CA ARG A 136 13.51 -47.84 23.48
C ARG A 136 13.63 -46.51 22.72
N GLY A 137 12.67 -45.60 22.91
CA GLY A 137 12.67 -44.27 22.31
C GLY A 137 12.26 -44.23 20.83
N VAL A 138 11.73 -45.33 20.29
CA VAL A 138 11.17 -45.39 18.93
C VAL A 138 9.68 -45.72 19.02
N LEU A 139 8.87 -44.99 18.25
CA LEU A 139 7.43 -45.20 18.17
C LEU A 139 7.12 -46.29 17.15
N TYR A 140 6.39 -47.31 17.58
CA TYR A 140 5.93 -48.42 16.75
C TYR A 140 4.41 -48.45 16.71
N LEU A 141 3.86 -48.77 15.54
CA LEU A 141 2.45 -49.09 15.39
C LEU A 141 2.24 -50.56 15.80
N GLN A 142 1.47 -50.77 16.87
CA GLN A 142 1.12 -52.11 17.31
C GLN A 142 -0.02 -52.66 16.45
N LEU A 143 0.25 -53.76 15.75
CA LEU A 143 -0.72 -54.47 14.94
C LEU A 143 -0.86 -55.91 15.43
N GLU A 144 -2.09 -56.41 15.49
CA GLU A 144 -2.45 -57.77 15.88
C GLU A 144 -2.76 -58.62 14.62
N PRO A 145 -2.47 -59.93 14.63
CA PRO A 145 -2.80 -60.77 13.49
C PRO A 145 -4.32 -60.84 13.28
N LEU A 146 -4.76 -60.86 12.03
CA LEU A 146 -6.19 -60.93 11.68
C LEU A 146 -6.88 -62.12 12.38
N PRO A 147 -7.99 -61.92 13.13
CA PRO A 147 -8.72 -63.00 13.76
C PRO A 147 -9.38 -63.90 12.70
N LYS A 148 -9.33 -65.23 12.89
CA LYS A 148 -9.93 -66.22 11.96
C LYS A 148 -11.46 -66.14 11.86
N LYS A 149 -12.12 -65.46 12.80
CA LYS A 149 -13.56 -65.15 12.84
C LYS A 149 -13.73 -63.77 13.48
N GLY A 150 -14.47 -62.88 12.82
CA GLY A 150 -14.75 -61.52 13.30
C GLY A 150 -14.54 -60.46 12.22
N GLU A 151 -15.00 -59.24 12.48
CA GLU A 151 -14.81 -58.10 11.59
C GLU A 151 -13.37 -57.58 11.64
N VAL A 152 -12.84 -57.23 10.47
CA VAL A 152 -11.50 -56.65 10.33
C VAL A 152 -11.50 -55.20 10.80
N GLN A 153 -10.83 -54.90 11.91
CA GLN A 153 -10.66 -53.52 12.36
C GLN A 153 -9.41 -52.89 11.73
N ILE A 154 -9.62 -51.75 11.06
CA ILE A 154 -8.60 -50.95 10.39
C ILE A 154 -7.65 -50.35 11.43
N GLY A 155 -6.34 -50.29 11.12
CA GLY A 155 -5.32 -49.76 12.03
C GLY A 155 -4.95 -50.64 13.23
N LYS A 156 -5.68 -51.75 13.49
CA LYS A 156 -5.34 -52.72 14.53
C LYS A 156 -4.87 -54.06 14.00
N HIS A 157 -5.35 -54.50 12.84
CA HIS A 157 -5.04 -55.84 12.36
C HIS A 157 -4.05 -55.86 11.20
N TYR A 158 -3.29 -56.95 11.05
CA TYR A 158 -2.43 -57.20 9.89
C TYR A 158 -2.62 -58.62 9.33
N ILE A 159 -2.32 -58.78 8.04
CA ILE A 159 -2.31 -60.07 7.33
C ILE A 159 -0.88 -60.33 6.86
N TYR A 160 -0.29 -61.44 7.29
CA TYR A 160 1.03 -61.85 6.79
C TYR A 160 0.87 -62.65 5.50
N ASN A 161 1.40 -62.13 4.40
CA ASN A 161 1.45 -62.85 3.13
C ASN A 161 2.76 -63.63 3.04
N SER A 162 2.70 -64.96 3.23
CA SER A 162 3.90 -65.81 3.20
C SER A 162 4.52 -65.94 1.82
N GLN A 163 3.74 -65.75 0.74
CA GLN A 163 4.23 -65.89 -0.64
C GLN A 163 5.17 -64.74 -1.03
N GLY A 164 4.93 -63.54 -0.49
CA GLY A 164 5.75 -62.36 -0.78
C GLY A 164 6.54 -61.82 0.41
N ARG A 165 6.56 -62.53 1.55
CA ARG A 165 7.21 -62.12 2.82
C ARG A 165 6.91 -60.66 3.21
N HIS A 166 5.68 -60.22 3.03
CA HIS A 166 5.25 -58.86 3.37
C HIS A 166 3.98 -58.87 4.23
N VAL A 167 3.85 -57.82 5.03
CA VAL A 167 2.71 -57.57 5.91
C VAL A 167 1.74 -56.64 5.20
N LEU A 168 0.48 -57.06 5.08
CA LEU A 168 -0.61 -56.26 4.54
C LEU A 168 -1.41 -55.68 5.70
N VAL A 169 -1.61 -54.37 5.68
CA VAL A 169 -2.44 -53.66 6.66
C VAL A 169 -3.70 -53.19 5.95
N PRO A 170 -4.90 -53.51 6.46
CA PRO A 170 -6.16 -53.07 5.86
C PRO A 170 -6.28 -51.55 6.03
N LEU A 171 -6.56 -50.86 4.93
CA LEU A 171 -6.69 -49.40 4.84
C LEU A 171 -8.13 -48.95 4.52
N GLY A 172 -9.10 -49.88 4.59
CA GLY A 172 -10.50 -49.68 4.20
C GLY A 172 -10.89 -50.39 2.91
N SER A 173 -12.20 -50.60 2.73
CA SER A 173 -12.81 -50.96 1.45
C SER A 173 -13.15 -49.67 0.72
N GLN A 174 -12.83 -49.57 -0.57
CA GLN A 174 -13.50 -48.60 -1.44
C GLN A 174 -14.94 -49.06 -1.70
#